data_AF-A0A924UE23-F1
#
_entry.id   AF-A0A924UE23-F1
#
_cell.length_a   1.000
_cell.length_b   1.000
_cell.length_c   1.000
_cell.angle_alpha   90.00
_cell.angle_beta   90.00
_cell.angle_gamma   90.00
#
_symmetry.space_group_name_H-M   'P 1'
#
loop_
_entity.id
_entity.type
_entity.pdbx_description
1 polymer ?
#
loop_
_entity_poly.entity_id
_entity_poly.type
_entity_poly.pdbx_seq_one_letter_code
_entity_poly.pdbx_strand_id
1 'polypeptide(L)'
;EHVWHPFRLAEALEAMGYQTAFCATTRSPIHLGEVIRQTMTFADHFGLGVPMYLHNVRRQDWDRVILMTETGIEGIDERLKAQLFPSMIIDGTGRVHASEP
;
A
#
# COMPACT_ATOMS: atom_id res chain seq x y z
N GLU A 1 -9.55 6.90 6.59
CA GLU A 1 -9.27 7.48 7.92
C GLU A 1 -8.35 6.61 8.79
N HIS A 2 -7.96 5.42 8.36
CA HIS A 2 -7.13 4.47 9.13
C HIS A 2 -5.61 4.56 8.86
N VAL A 3 -5.10 5.76 8.53
CA VAL A 3 -3.68 5.96 8.19
C VAL A 3 -2.74 5.98 9.40
N TRP A 4 -3.28 6.08 10.62
CA TRP A 4 -2.49 6.22 11.84
C TRP A 4 -1.66 4.98 12.17
N HIS A 5 -2.23 3.78 12.13
CA HIS A 5 -1.46 2.56 12.41
C HIS A 5 -0.32 2.33 11.41
N PRO A 6 -0.53 2.45 10.08
CA PRO A 6 0.57 2.44 9.11
C PRO A 6 1.64 3.49 9.38
N PHE A 7 1.24 4.71 9.73
CA PHE A 7 2.19 5.79 10.04
C PHE A 7 3.04 5.45 11.28
N ARG A 8 2.42 4.94 12.35
CA ARG A 8 3.13 4.53 13.57
C ARG A 8 4.08 3.37 13.34
N LEU A 9 3.72 2.43 12.46
CA LEU A 9 4.62 1.36 12.05
C LEU A 9 5.84 1.93 11.31
N ALA A 10 5.63 2.88 10.41
CA ALA A 10 6.71 3.55 9.70
C ALA A 10 7.65 4.29 10.67
N GLU A 11 7.12 5.05 11.63
CA GLU A 11 7.92 5.71 12.68
C GLU A 11 8.72 4.70 13.51
N ALA A 12 8.12 3.56 13.88
CA ALA A 12 8.80 2.53 14.65
C ALA A 12 9.94 1.88 13.85
N LEU A 13 9.75 1.63 12.56
CA LEU A 13 10.79 1.13 11.66
C LEU A 13 11.94 2.14 11.52
N GLU A 14 11.61 3.42 11.34
CA GLU A 14 12.62 4.48 11.30
C GLU A 14 13.42 4.54 12.61
N ALA A 15 12.76 4.46 13.77
CA ALA A 15 13.42 4.45 15.08
C ALA A 15 14.34 3.23 15.30
N MET A 16 14.10 2.12 14.59
CA MET A 16 14.98 0.95 14.58
C MET A 16 16.16 1.08 13.61
N GLY A 17 16.26 2.18 12.86
CA GLY A 17 17.35 2.47 11.93
C GLY A 17 17.07 2.13 10.47
N TYR A 18 15.83 1.81 10.09
CA TYR A 18 15.47 1.55 8.70
C TYR A 18 15.16 2.85 7.94
N GLN A 19 15.65 2.96 6.70
CA GLN A 19 15.16 4.01 5.79
C GLN A 19 13.71 3.69 5.41
N THR A 20 12.79 4.56 5.85
CA THR A 20 11.36 4.28 5.77
C THR A 20 10.63 5.38 5.00
N ALA A 21 9.64 5.00 4.20
CA ALA A 21 8.65 5.92 3.66
C ALA A 21 7.24 5.40 3.94
N PHE A 22 6.30 6.33 4.10
CA PHE A 22 4.90 6.04 4.30
C PHE A 22 4.07 6.67 3.18
N CYS A 23 3.12 5.91 2.65
CA CYS A 23 2.17 6.36 1.66
C CYS A 23 0.81 5.70 1.93
N ALA A 24 -0.27 6.44 1.65
CA ALA A 24 -1.63 5.92 1.66
C ALA A 24 -2.20 5.98 0.24
N THR A 25 -3.11 5.06 -0.05
CA THR A 25 -3.91 5.08 -1.27
C THR A 25 -4.99 6.17 -1.16
N THR A 26 -5.49 6.64 -2.29
CA THR A 26 -6.49 7.71 -2.35
C THR A 26 -7.65 7.33 -3.27
N ARG A 27 -8.82 7.92 -3.03
CA ARG A 27 -9.98 7.86 -3.96
C ARG A 27 -10.06 9.08 -4.88
N SER A 28 -9.21 10.08 -4.66
CA SER A 28 -9.14 11.27 -5.50
C SER A 28 -8.04 11.09 -6.54
N PRO A 29 -8.35 11.05 -7.84
CA PRO A 29 -7.33 11.00 -8.87
C PRO A 29 -6.50 12.28 -8.84
N ILE A 30 -5.18 12.13 -8.96
CA ILE A 30 -4.25 13.25 -9.14
C ILE A 30 -3.71 13.20 -10.57
N HIS A 31 -3.69 14.35 -11.25
CA HIS A 31 -3.13 14.46 -12.59
C HIS A 31 -1.61 14.21 -12.57
N LEU A 32 -1.13 13.51 -13.59
CA LEU A 32 0.30 13.38 -13.80
C LEU A 32 0.93 14.74 -14.11
N GLY A 33 2.15 14.93 -13.63
CA GLY A 33 2.92 16.15 -13.79
C GLY A 33 4.34 15.98 -13.28
N GLU A 34 4.96 17.07 -12.84
CA GLU A 34 6.38 17.05 -12.43
C GLU A 34 6.62 16.22 -11.16
N VAL A 35 5.67 16.26 -10.22
CA VAL A 35 5.76 15.60 -8.91
C VAL A 35 5.19 14.19 -8.96
N ILE A 36 3.94 14.03 -9.42
CA ILE A 36 3.30 12.73 -9.60
C ILE A 36 3.57 12.25 -11.03
N ARG A 37 4.50 11.30 -11.19
CA ARG A 37 4.95 10.81 -12.50
C ARG A 37 4.34 9.46 -12.86
N GLN A 38 3.91 8.71 -11.86
CA GLN A 38 3.29 7.41 -12.04
C GLN A 38 2.02 7.31 -11.20
N THR A 39 0.97 6.76 -11.80
CA THR A 39 -0.29 6.47 -11.12
C THR A 39 -0.76 5.08 -11.53
N MET A 40 -1.23 4.31 -10.55
CA MET A 40 -1.96 3.07 -10.77
C MET A 40 -3.42 3.27 -10.32
N THR A 41 -4.36 2.71 -11.06
CA THR A 41 -5.78 2.61 -10.66
C THR A 41 -6.16 1.15 -10.46
N PHE A 42 -6.81 0.84 -9.34
CA PHE A 42 -7.21 -0.50 -8.93
C PHE A 42 -8.56 -0.44 -8.18
N ALA A 43 -9.25 -1.58 -8.04
CA ALA A 43 -10.53 -1.63 -7.34
C ALA A 43 -10.36 -1.43 -5.83
N ASP A 44 -11.40 -0.91 -5.16
CA ASP A 44 -11.38 -0.82 -3.70
C ASP A 44 -11.43 -2.20 -3.03
N HIS A 45 -10.82 -2.27 -1.86
CA HIS A 45 -10.71 -3.51 -1.09
C HIS A 45 -11.99 -3.87 -0.32
N PHE A 46 -13.06 -3.07 -0.43
CA PHE A 46 -14.38 -3.34 0.13
C PHE A 46 -15.39 -3.89 -0.90
N GLY A 47 -15.05 -3.89 -2.20
CA GLY A 47 -15.94 -4.32 -3.27
C GLY A 47 -17.07 -3.32 -3.59
N LEU A 48 -16.89 -2.04 -3.29
CA LEU A 48 -17.89 -0.97 -3.51
C LEU A 48 -17.91 -0.43 -4.95
N GLY A 49 -16.94 -0.83 -5.77
CA GLY A 49 -16.82 -0.36 -7.16
C GLY A 49 -16.26 1.06 -7.26
N VAL A 50 -15.58 1.54 -6.22
CA VAL A 50 -14.97 2.87 -6.20
C VAL A 50 -13.47 2.73 -6.51
N PRO A 51 -12.95 3.37 -7.56
CA PRO A 51 -11.54 3.24 -7.88
C PRO A 51 -10.65 3.85 -6.79
N MET A 52 -9.52 3.19 -6.55
CA MET A 52 -8.44 3.66 -5.71
C MET A 52 -7.18 3.92 -6.55
N TYR A 53 -6.35 4.82 -6.06
CA TYR A 53 -5.14 5.27 -6.75
C TYR A 53 -3.92 5.14 -5.84
N LEU A 54 -2.81 4.73 -6.45
CA LEU A 54 -1.47 4.70 -5.84
C LEU A 54 -0.51 5.48 -6.74
N HIS A 55 0.25 6.38 -6.13
CA HIS A 55 1.10 7.33 -6.85
C HIS A 55 2.57 7.15 -6.50
N ASN A 56 3.46 7.17 -7.50
CA ASN A 56 4.91 7.13 -7.35
C ASN A 56 5.48 5.99 -6.48
N VAL A 57 4.77 4.87 -6.33
CA VAL A 57 5.28 3.70 -5.61
C VAL A 57 5.61 2.59 -6.60
N ARG A 58 6.86 2.11 -6.55
CA ARG A 58 7.32 0.94 -7.29
C ARG A 58 7.99 -0.02 -6.33
N ARG A 59 7.67 -1.32 -6.46
CA ARG A 59 8.22 -2.35 -5.56
C ARG A 59 9.74 -2.44 -5.62
N GLN A 60 10.36 -2.27 -6.79
CA GLN A 60 11.80 -2.37 -6.96
C GLN A 60 12.61 -1.27 -6.27
N ASP A 61 11.98 -0.18 -5.86
CA ASP A 61 12.66 0.92 -5.17
C ASP A 61 12.89 0.62 -3.68
N TRP A 62 12.40 -0.52 -3.18
CA TRP A 62 12.40 -0.88 -1.76
C TRP A 62 12.83 -2.33 -1.53
N ASP A 63 13.62 -2.59 -0.49
CA ASP A 63 13.97 -3.96 -0.09
C ASP A 63 12.76 -4.73 0.43
N ARG A 64 11.85 -4.03 1.12
CA ARG A 64 10.64 -4.56 1.75
C ARG A 64 9.48 -3.60 1.53
N VAL A 65 8.30 -4.16 1.27
CA VAL A 65 7.03 -3.43 1.22
C VAL A 65 6.09 -4.05 2.25
N ILE A 66 5.47 -3.22 3.07
CA ILE A 66 4.41 -3.60 4.00
C ILE A 66 3.12 -2.96 3.52
N LEU A 67 2.13 -3.78 3.17
CA LEU A 67 0.79 -3.34 2.76
C LEU A 67 -0.19 -3.59 3.90
N MET A 68 -0.83 -2.54 4.38
CA MET A 68 -1.88 -2.64 5.38
C MET A 68 -3.23 -2.42 4.72
N THR A 69 -4.19 -3.31 4.97
CA THR A 69 -5.56 -3.22 4.45
C THR A 69 -6.55 -3.39 5.60
N GLU A 70 -7.72 -2.77 5.49
CA GLU A 70 -8.80 -2.89 6.49
C GLU A 70 -9.64 -4.16 6.27
N THR A 71 -9.49 -4.83 5.14
CA THR A 71 -10.12 -6.12 4.82
C THR A 71 -9.09 -7.25 4.85
N GLY A 72 -9.41 -8.44 4.37
CA GLY A 72 -8.44 -9.52 4.22
C GLY A 72 -7.64 -9.44 2.92
N ILE A 73 -6.66 -10.33 2.79
CA ILE A 73 -5.80 -10.47 1.60
C ILE A 73 -6.61 -10.73 0.32
N GLU A 74 -7.76 -11.38 0.45
CA GLU A 74 -8.71 -11.66 -0.62
C GLU A 74 -9.33 -10.38 -1.20
N GLY A 75 -9.41 -9.30 -0.42
CA GLY A 75 -9.91 -8.00 -0.87
C GLY A 75 -8.88 -7.17 -1.64
N ILE A 76 -7.61 -7.58 -1.66
CA ILE A 76 -6.57 -6.82 -2.36
C ILE A 76 -6.71 -7.08 -3.86
N ASP A 77 -6.87 -6.00 -4.64
CA ASP A 77 -6.98 -6.06 -6.10
C ASP A 77 -5.72 -6.66 -6.75
N GLU A 78 -5.92 -7.50 -7.77
CA GLU A 78 -4.84 -8.20 -8.48
C GLU A 78 -3.82 -7.26 -9.15
N ARG A 79 -4.22 -6.06 -9.57
CA ARG A 79 -3.28 -5.06 -10.12
C ARG A 79 -2.37 -4.51 -9.02
N LEU A 80 -2.93 -4.27 -7.83
CA LEU A 80 -2.14 -3.85 -6.68
C LEU A 80 -1.16 -4.94 -6.24
N LYS A 81 -1.59 -6.21 -6.24
CA LYS A 81 -0.71 -7.37 -5.99
C LYS A 81 0.42 -7.43 -7.02
N ALA A 82 0.08 -7.39 -8.30
CA ALA A 82 1.07 -7.45 -9.39
C ALA A 82 2.13 -6.34 -9.32
N GLN A 83 1.79 -5.17 -8.78
CA GLN A 83 2.73 -4.06 -8.63
C GLN A 83 3.57 -4.12 -7.34
N LEU A 84 3.04 -4.68 -6.25
CA LEU A 84 3.67 -4.61 -4.92
C LEU A 84 4.22 -5.92 -4.38
N PHE A 85 3.89 -7.06 -4.98
CA PHE A 85 4.36 -8.36 -4.50
C PHE A 85 5.80 -8.63 -4.97
N PRO A 86 6.65 -9.28 -4.15
CA PRO A 86 6.34 -9.80 -2.80
C PRO A 86 6.34 -8.69 -1.73
N SER A 87 5.36 -8.73 -0.83
CA SER A 87 5.13 -7.81 0.29
C SER A 87 4.69 -8.55 1.56
N MET A 88 4.86 -7.89 2.70
CA MET A 88 4.22 -8.30 3.95
C MET A 88 2.86 -7.63 4.04
N ILE A 89 1.80 -8.39 4.33
CA ILE A 89 0.44 -7.88 4.38
C ILE A 89 -0.05 -7.94 5.82
N ILE A 90 -0.60 -6.84 6.32
CA ILE A 90 -1.29 -6.78 7.61
C ILE A 90 -2.76 -6.51 7.32
N ASP A 91 -3.61 -7.48 7.64
CA ASP A 91 -5.06 -7.37 7.40
C ASP A 91 -5.79 -6.56 8.48
N GLY A 92 -7.10 -6.37 8.29
CA GLY A 92 -7.94 -5.62 9.23
C GLY A 92 -8.03 -6.20 10.64
N THR A 93 -7.61 -7.46 10.83
CA THR A 93 -7.53 -8.12 12.14
C THR A 93 -6.14 -7.99 12.79
N GLY A 94 -5.18 -7.41 12.08
CA GLY A 94 -3.78 -7.30 12.49
C GLY A 94 -2.97 -8.56 12.20
N ARG A 95 -3.51 -9.54 11.48
CA ARG A 95 -2.78 -10.75 11.11
C ARG A 95 -1.80 -10.45 9.99
N VAL A 96 -0.59 -10.99 10.14
CA VAL A 96 0.49 -10.84 9.18
C VAL A 96 0.50 -12.02 8.21
N HIS A 97 0.57 -11.70 6.92
CA HIS A 97 0.72 -12.66 5.83
C HIS A 97 1.97 -12.31 5.03
N ALA A 98 2.77 -13.30 4.66
CA ALA A 98 3.82 -13.11 3.66
C ALA A 98 3.23 -13.47 2.30
N SER A 99 3.28 -12.56 1.33
CA SER A 99 3.00 -12.96 -0.05
C SER A 99 4.24 -13.69 -0.59
N GLU A 100 4.05 -14.92 -1.06
CA GLU A 100 5.10 -15.65 -1.76
C GLU A 100 5.47 -14.94 -3.08
N PRO A 101 6.72 -15.08 -3.56
CA PRO A 101 7.15 -14.59 -4.87
C PRO A 101 6.34 -15.15 -6.05
#